data_AF-A0A934HCS6-F1
#
_entry.id   AF-A0A934HCS6-F1
#
_cell.length_a   1.000
_cell.length_b   1.000
_cell.length_c   1.000
_cell.angle_alpha   90.00
_cell.angle_beta   90.00
_cell.angle_gamma   90.00
#
_symmetry.space_group_name_H-M   'P 1'
#
loop_
_entity.id
_entity.type
_entity.pdbx_description
1 polymer ?
#
loop_
_entity_poly.entity_id
_entity_poly.type
_entity_poly.pdbx_seq_one_letter_code
_entity_poly.pdbx_strand_id
1 'polypeptide(L)'
;SRKVVIGYRDAEQVKNGLEWTIEADGWLVHNDGAAADTLLEDGELVELTVPLAALTTPLAANTEFTLEVKPQTGAVMNLTRTTPPALEKVMDLN
;
A
#
# COMPACT_ATOMS: atom_id res chain seq x y z
N SER A 1 0.20 -10.06 15.22
CA SER A 1 0.94 -8.85 14.81
C SER A 1 0.88 -8.76 13.30
N ARG A 2 0.71 -7.56 12.69
CA ARG A 2 0.78 -7.42 11.24
C ARG A 2 2.16 -7.87 10.74
N LYS A 3 2.20 -8.68 9.69
CA LYS A 3 3.44 -9.25 9.13
C LYS A 3 4.01 -8.44 7.96
N VAL A 4 3.21 -7.52 7.44
CA VAL A 4 3.57 -6.62 6.33
C VAL A 4 3.67 -5.19 6.84
N VAL A 5 4.73 -4.50 6.43
CA VAL A 5 4.94 -3.06 6.69
C VAL A 5 4.81 -2.29 5.39
N ILE A 6 4.02 -1.22 5.41
CA ILE A 6 3.90 -0.29 4.29
C ILE A 6 4.79 0.92 4.52
N GLY A 7 5.72 1.14 3.59
CA GLY A 7 6.52 2.34 3.48
C GLY A 7 5.96 3.30 2.42
N TYR A 8 6.25 4.58 2.58
CA TYR A 8 5.98 5.65 1.63
C TYR A 8 7.22 6.51 1.49
N ARG A 9 7.52 6.94 0.26
CA ARG A 9 8.48 8.02 0.00
C ARG A 9 8.04 8.89 -1.17
N ASP A 10 8.35 10.17 -1.08
CA ASP A 10 8.35 11.14 -2.18
C ASP A 10 9.65 11.96 -2.08
N ALA A 11 9.74 13.10 -2.77
CA ALA A 11 10.90 13.98 -2.68
C ALA A 11 11.03 14.73 -1.33
N GLU A 12 9.94 14.83 -0.55
CA GLU A 12 9.82 15.65 0.65
C GLU A 12 9.93 14.83 1.95
N GLN A 13 9.58 13.55 1.92
CA GLN A 13 9.51 12.72 3.11
C GLN A 13 9.69 11.21 2.83
N VAL A 14 10.05 10.50 3.90
CA VAL A 14 9.98 9.05 4.00
C VAL A 14 9.20 8.69 5.26
N LYS A 15 8.22 7.80 5.13
CA LYS A 15 7.43 7.26 6.23
C LYS A 15 7.43 5.74 6.16
N ASN A 16 7.62 5.08 7.30
CA ASN A 16 7.50 3.63 7.42
C ASN A 16 6.40 3.30 8.42
N GLY A 17 5.76 2.16 8.22
CA GLY A 17 4.69 1.70 9.12
C GLY A 17 3.43 2.54 8.96
N LEU A 18 3.08 2.92 7.73
CA LEU A 18 1.75 3.45 7.48
C LEU A 18 0.70 2.41 7.87
N GLU A 19 -0.40 2.88 8.46
CA GLU A 19 -1.58 2.06 8.69
C GLU A 19 -2.11 1.52 7.37
N TRP A 20 -2.66 0.30 7.39
CA TRP A 20 -3.29 -0.32 6.25
C TRP A 20 -4.36 -1.32 6.71
N THR A 21 -5.37 -1.51 5.86
CA THR A 21 -6.45 -2.48 6.06
C THR A 21 -6.62 -3.37 4.83
N ILE A 22 -7.16 -4.57 5.07
CA ILE A 22 -7.82 -5.38 4.05
C ILE A 22 -9.30 -5.28 4.39
N GLU A 23 -10.11 -4.75 3.49
CA GLU A 23 -11.56 -4.71 3.68
C GLU A 23 -12.15 -6.14 3.64
N ALA A 24 -13.38 -6.30 4.10
CA ALA A 24 -13.99 -7.64 4.25
C ALA A 24 -14.04 -8.45 2.93
N ASP A 25 -14.12 -7.76 1.79
CA ASP A 25 -14.11 -8.28 0.43
C ASP A 25 -12.77 -8.09 -0.30
N GLY A 26 -11.74 -7.59 0.40
CA GLY A 26 -10.43 -7.30 -0.18
C GLY A 26 -9.62 -8.54 -0.56
N TRP A 27 -10.05 -9.75 -0.18
CA TRP A 27 -9.45 -11.01 -0.66
C TRP A 27 -10.10 -11.41 -2.00
N LEU A 28 -9.44 -11.02 -3.08
CA LEU A 28 -10.00 -11.09 -4.43
C LEU A 28 -9.88 -12.49 -5.06
N VAL A 29 -8.86 -13.27 -4.67
CA VAL A 29 -8.65 -14.65 -5.14
C VAL A 29 -8.07 -15.46 -3.99
N HIS A 30 -8.67 -16.63 -3.73
CA HIS A 30 -8.27 -17.62 -2.73
C HIS A 30 -7.92 -17.00 -1.37
N ASN A 31 -8.82 -17.14 -0.40
CA ASN A 31 -8.46 -17.01 1.01
C ASN A 31 -8.66 -18.41 1.57
N ASP A 32 -7.56 -19.13 1.79
CA ASP A 32 -7.64 -20.52 2.26
C ASP A 32 -8.13 -20.64 3.72
N GLY A 33 -8.42 -19.51 4.36
CA GLY A 33 -8.92 -19.42 5.72
C GLY A 33 -7.89 -19.84 6.78
N ALA A 34 -6.66 -20.17 6.38
CA ALA A 34 -5.65 -20.79 7.25
C ALA A 34 -4.63 -19.80 7.81
N ALA A 35 -4.42 -18.64 7.21
CA ALA A 35 -3.51 -17.66 7.77
C ALA A 35 -4.23 -16.78 8.82
N ALA A 36 -4.01 -17.09 10.11
CA ALA A 36 -4.21 -16.13 11.21
C ALA A 36 -3.24 -14.92 11.13
N ASP A 37 -2.49 -14.82 10.03
CA ASP A 37 -1.59 -13.72 9.71
C ASP A 37 -1.94 -13.15 8.33
N THR A 38 -1.36 -11.98 8.02
CA THR A 38 -1.65 -11.23 6.81
C THR A 38 -0.53 -11.37 5.78
N LEU A 39 0.02 -12.58 5.67
CA LEU A 39 1.01 -12.93 4.66
C LEU A 39 0.29 -13.43 3.42
N LEU A 40 0.78 -13.07 2.23
CA LEU A 40 0.27 -13.61 0.98
C LEU A 40 0.92 -14.95 0.69
N GLU A 41 0.10 -15.94 0.37
CA GLU A 41 0.52 -17.25 -0.09
C GLU A 41 0.40 -17.39 -1.62
N ASP A 42 0.94 -18.48 -2.18
CA ASP A 42 0.88 -18.71 -3.62
C ASP A 42 -0.57 -18.87 -4.09
N GLY A 43 -0.93 -18.12 -5.13
CA GLY A 43 -2.30 -18.10 -5.67
C GLY A 43 -3.27 -17.15 -4.96
N GLU A 44 -2.85 -16.47 -3.89
CA GLU A 44 -3.68 -15.47 -3.22
C GLU A 44 -3.55 -14.07 -3.86
N LEU A 45 -4.65 -13.32 -3.86
CA LEU A 45 -4.68 -11.91 -4.27
C LEU A 45 -5.47 -11.08 -3.26
N VAL A 46 -4.87 -9.98 -2.84
CA VAL A 46 -5.49 -9.06 -1.87
C VAL A 46 -5.41 -7.61 -2.33
N GLU A 47 -6.45 -6.85 -2.00
CA GLU A 47 -6.49 -5.39 -2.08
C GLU A 47 -6.09 -4.79 -0.72
N LEU A 48 -5.15 -3.84 -0.75
CA LEU A 48 -4.72 -3.10 0.44
C LEU A 48 -5.20 -1.65 0.38
N THR A 49 -5.92 -1.21 1.41
CA THR A 49 -6.25 0.19 1.62
C THR A 49 -5.18 0.84 2.49
N VAL A 50 -4.52 1.89 1.99
CA VAL A 50 -3.46 2.62 2.70
C VAL A 50 -3.84 4.10 2.88
N PRO A 51 -4.30 4.51 4.08
CA PRO A 51 -4.58 5.91 4.36
C PRO A 51 -3.31 6.77 4.41
N LEU A 52 -3.27 7.85 3.62
CA LEU A 52 -2.13 8.77 3.56
C LEU A 52 -2.26 10.00 4.49
N ALA A 53 -3.27 10.04 5.36
CA ALA A 53 -3.48 11.17 6.28
C ALA A 53 -2.35 11.34 7.32
N ALA A 54 -1.52 10.32 7.52
CA ALA A 54 -0.38 10.35 8.45
C ALA A 54 0.91 10.94 7.85
N LEU A 55 0.89 11.34 6.58
CA LEU A 55 2.01 12.03 5.96
C LEU A 55 2.23 13.40 6.63
N THR A 56 3.50 13.79 6.78
CA THR A 56 3.84 15.11 7.33
C THR A 56 3.58 16.19 6.29
N THR A 57 3.93 15.92 5.04
CA THR A 57 3.57 16.74 3.88
C THR A 57 2.46 16.01 3.12
N PRO A 58 1.27 16.59 2.93
CA PRO A 58 0.24 15.96 2.13
C PRO A 58 0.71 15.72 0.69
N LEU A 59 0.41 14.54 0.13
CA LEU A 59 0.71 14.23 -1.28
C LEU A 59 -0.01 15.23 -2.20
N ALA A 60 0.75 15.90 -3.06
CA ALA A 60 0.27 16.98 -3.93
C ALA A 60 0.21 16.55 -5.40
N ALA A 61 -0.33 17.40 -6.27
CA ALA A 61 -0.33 17.21 -7.72
C ALA A 61 1.10 17.14 -8.29
N ASN A 62 1.27 16.48 -9.45
CA ASN A 62 2.57 16.28 -10.13
C ASN A 62 3.69 15.72 -9.23
N THR A 63 3.35 14.95 -8.19
CA THR A 63 4.31 14.37 -7.25
C THR A 63 4.51 12.90 -7.57
N GLU A 64 5.76 12.50 -7.83
CA GLU A 64 6.15 11.10 -7.84
C GLU A 64 6.27 10.60 -6.39
N PHE A 65 5.71 9.43 -6.13
CA PHE A 65 5.82 8.75 -4.85
C PHE A 65 6.00 7.25 -5.05
N THR A 66 6.57 6.57 -4.07
CA THR A 66 6.68 5.11 -4.02
C THR A 66 6.02 4.59 -2.76
N LEU A 67 5.14 3.60 -2.91
CA LEU A 67 4.74 2.72 -1.82
C LEU A 67 5.62 1.47 -1.81
N GLU A 68 6.15 1.12 -0.65
CA GLU A 68 6.99 -0.07 -0.45
C GLU A 68 6.22 -1.08 0.40
N VAL A 69 5.86 -2.23 -0.18
CA VAL A 69 5.20 -3.32 0.53
C VAL A 69 6.27 -4.31 0.99
N LYS A 70 6.53 -4.33 2.31
CA LYS A 70 7.64 -5.07 2.92
C LYS A 70 7.09 -6.28 3.68
N PRO A 71 7.20 -7.51 3.12
CA PRO A 71 6.80 -8.71 3.85
C PRO A 71 7.82 -9.05 4.96
N GLN A 72 7.43 -9.88 5.92
CA GLN A 72 8.34 -10.37 6.96
C GLN A 72 9.51 -11.18 6.36
N THR A 73 9.26 -11.86 5.25
CA THR A 73 10.23 -12.68 4.51
C THR A 73 10.04 -12.48 3.01
N GLY A 74 11.13 -12.49 2.24
CA GLY A 74 11.07 -12.34 0.78
C GLY A 74 11.44 -10.93 0.31
N ALA A 75 11.07 -10.62 -0.93
CA ALA A 75 11.41 -9.35 -1.59
C ALA A 75 10.41 -8.24 -1.25
N VAL A 76 10.90 -7.00 -1.23
CA VAL A 76 10.05 -5.81 -1.14
C VAL A 76 9.45 -5.50 -2.51
N MET A 77 8.15 -5.29 -2.56
CA MET A 77 7.47 -4.78 -3.77
C MET A 77 7.42 -3.26 -3.72
N ASN A 78 7.87 -2.61 -4.78
CA ASN A 78 7.81 -1.16 -4.92
C ASN A 78 6.78 -0.76 -5.97
N LEU A 79 5.84 0.10 -5.59
CA LEU A 79 4.85 0.71 -6.47
C LEU A 79 5.16 2.21 -6.59
N THR A 80 5.83 2.60 -7.67
CA THR A 80 6.10 4.02 -7.98
C THR A 80 5.02 4.57 -8.90
N ARG A 81 4.43 5.71 -8.54
CA ARG A 81 3.39 6.41 -9.30
C ARG A 81 3.57 7.93 -9.22
N THR A 82 2.96 8.63 -10.16
CA THR A 82 2.94 10.10 -10.19
C THR A 82 1.51 10.59 -10.22
N THR A 83 1.14 11.45 -9.26
CA THR A 83 -0.18 12.09 -9.27
C THR A 83 -0.33 13.02 -10.48
N PRO A 84 -1.52 13.15 -11.08
CA PRO A 84 -1.76 14.07 -12.19
C PRO A 84 -1.63 15.55 -11.78
N PRO A 85 -1.67 16.48 -12.76
CA PRO A 85 -1.64 17.92 -12.49
C PRO A 85 -2.84 18.47 -11.73
N ALA A 86 -4.00 17.81 -11.83
CA ALA A 86 -5.21 18.17 -11.11
C ALA A 86 -5.67 16.97 -10.29
N LEU A 87 -5.89 17.18 -8.98
CA LEU A 87 -6.34 16.13 -8.08
C LEU A 87 -7.87 16.06 -8.07
N GLU A 88 -8.38 14.86 -8.31
CA GLU A 88 -9.79 14.52 -8.16
C GLU A 88 -9.99 13.66 -6.90
N LYS A 89 -11.25 13.56 -6.45
CA LYS A 89 -11.59 12.73 -5.28
C LYS A 89 -11.21 11.26 -5.48
N VAL A 90 -11.33 10.76 -6.70
CA VAL A 90 -10.95 9.41 -7.11
C VAL A 90 -10.11 9.53 -8.36
N MET A 91 -8.95 8.89 -8.36
CA MET A 91 -8.04 8.85 -9.49
C MET A 91 -7.53 7.42 -9.67
N ASP A 92 -7.43 7.00 -10.92
CA ASP A 92 -6.71 5.78 -11.30
C ASP A 92 -5.30 6.19 -11.74
N LEU A 93 -4.29 5.55 -11.14
CA LEU A 93 -2.87 5.86 -11.34
C LEU A 93 -2.11 4.70 -11.99
N ASN A 94 -2.76 3.82 -12.75
CA ASN A 94 -2.14 2.62 -13.36
C ASN A 94 -0.72 2.79 -13.90
#